data_AF-A0A2V9Y5V8-F1
#
_entry.id   AF-A0A2V9Y5V8-F1
#
_cell.length_a   1.000
_cell.length_b   1.000
_cell.length_c   1.000
_cell.angle_alpha   90.00
_cell.angle_beta   90.00
_cell.angle_gamma   90.00
#
_symmetry.space_group_name_H-M   'P 1'
#
loop_
_entity.id
_entity.type
_entity.pdbx_description
1 polymer ?
#
loop_
_entity_poly.entity_id
_entity_poly.type
_entity_poly.pdbx_seq_one_letter_code
_entity_poly.pdbx_strand_id
1 'polypeptide(L)' 'MQWEYFDRMVVFSESNEGMVSGLDSWINNAGAEGWELVSSVPLIAPNKDGVAYGTIGIHMVFKRPHETPAEV' A
#
# COMPACT_ATOMS: atom_id res chain seq x y z
N MET A 1 -5.45 -16.18 -18.40
CA MET A 1 -5.14 -14.92 -17.69
C MET A 1 -5.38 -15.15 -16.20
N GLN A 2 -4.35 -15.00 -15.38
CA GLN A 2 -4.46 -15.14 -13.92
C GLN A 2 -4.21 -13.77 -13.31
N TRP A 3 -5.12 -13.35 -12.44
CA TRP A 3 -4.94 -12.16 -11.61
C TRP A 3 -4.02 -12.51 -10.45
N GLU A 4 -3.05 -11.65 -10.19
CA GLU A 4 -2.19 -11.75 -9.01
C GLU A 4 -2.58 -10.64 -8.03
N TYR A 5 -2.62 -10.99 -6.74
CA TYR A 5 -2.93 -10.06 -5.67
C TYR A 5 -1.99 -10.29 -4.48
N PHE A 6 -1.73 -9.22 -3.74
CA PHE A 6 -1.15 -9.30 -2.41
C PHE A 6 -1.60 -8.11 -1.57
N ASP A 7 -1.59 -8.30 -0.25
CA ASP A 7 -1.87 -7.25 0.71
C ASP A 7 -0.62 -6.92 1.55
N ARG A 8 -0.55 -5.68 2.02
CA ARG A 8 0.49 -5.24 2.96
C ARG A 8 -0.12 -4.41 4.08
N MET A 9 0.11 -4.86 5.31
CA MET A 9 -0.12 -4.08 6.51
C MET A 9 0.99 -3.03 6.65
N VAL A 10 0.60 -1.80 6.96
CA VAL A 10 1.54 -0.68 7.11
C VAL A 10 1.57 -0.28 8.58
N VAL A 11 2.71 -0.49 9.21
CA VAL A 11 2.95 -0.09 10.59
C VAL A 11 3.92 1.08 10.58
N PHE A 12 3.55 2.16 11.22
CA PHE A 12 4.43 3.30 11.39
C PHE A 12 5.44 3.00 12.51
N SER A 13 6.69 3.32 12.25
CA SER A 13 7.77 3.32 13.24
C SER A 13 8.10 4.74 13.66
N GLU A 14 8.42 4.92 14.93
CA GLU A 14 8.88 6.19 15.48
C GLU A 14 10.34 6.45 15.06
N SER A 15 10.62 7.70 14.67
CA SER A 15 11.96 8.17 14.32
C SER A 15 12.19 9.57 14.86
N ASN A 16 13.44 10.04 14.83
CA ASN A 16 13.79 11.41 15.25
C ASN A 16 13.10 12.50 14.38
N GLU A 17 12.63 12.15 13.19
CA GLU A 17 11.90 13.04 12.27
C GLU A 17 10.38 12.90 12.40
N GLY A 18 9.89 12.02 13.29
CA GLY A 18 8.49 11.71 13.50
C GLY A 18 8.11 10.29 13.07
N MET A 19 6.81 10.07 12.83
CA MET A 19 6.27 8.76 12.45
C MET A 19 6.51 8.47 10.97
N VAL A 20 7.26 7.42 10.66
CA VAL A 20 7.60 7.00 9.29
C VAL A 20 7.03 5.61 9.00
N SER A 21 6.52 5.37 7.79
CA SER A 21 5.90 4.08 7.41
C SER A 21 6.68 3.28 6.37
N GLY A 22 7.66 3.89 5.69
CA GLY A 22 8.36 3.29 4.54
C GLY A 22 7.44 2.95 3.36
N LEU A 23 6.21 3.46 3.38
CA LEU A 23 5.17 3.18 2.40
C LEU A 23 5.55 3.70 1.02
N ASP A 24 6.17 4.87 0.99
CA ASP A 24 6.67 5.56 -0.20
C ASP A 24 7.64 4.68 -0.99
N SER A 25 8.64 4.09 -0.34
CA SER A 25 9.59 3.20 -1.02
C SER A 25 8.89 1.96 -1.57
N TRP A 26 8.04 1.32 -0.77
CA TRP A 26 7.39 0.08 -1.18
C TRP A 26 6.37 0.28 -2.30
N ILE A 27 5.48 1.28 -2.21
CA ILE A 27 4.42 1.49 -3.19
C ILE A 27 4.99 1.85 -4.55
N ASN A 28 6.08 2.63 -4.56
CA ASN A 28 6.75 3.03 -5.79
C ASN A 28 7.46 1.85 -6.45
N ASN A 29 8.11 0.97 -5.67
CA ASN A 29 8.73 -0.25 -6.20
C ASN A 29 7.68 -1.21 -6.75
N ALA A 30 6.55 -1.40 -6.06
CA ALA A 30 5.44 -2.22 -6.56
C ALA A 30 4.88 -1.65 -7.88
N GLY A 31 4.68 -0.33 -7.96
CA GLY A 31 4.27 0.35 -9.18
C GLY A 31 5.24 0.15 -10.35
N ALA A 32 6.55 0.18 -10.09
CA ALA A 32 7.59 -0.05 -11.10
C ALA A 32 7.55 -1.49 -11.68
N GLU A 33 7.07 -2.45 -10.90
CA GLU A 33 6.88 -3.85 -11.33
C GLU A 33 5.52 -4.11 -12.02
N GLY A 34 4.72 -3.06 -12.21
CA GLY A 34 3.40 -3.12 -12.85
C GLY A 34 2.26 -3.52 -11.90
N TRP A 35 2.49 -3.46 -10.60
CA TRP A 35 1.43 -3.63 -9.61
C TRP A 35 0.66 -2.32 -9.40
N GLU A 36 -0.65 -2.43 -9.24
CA GLU A 36 -1.55 -1.30 -9.09
C GLU A 36 -2.24 -1.34 -7.73
N LEU A 37 -2.19 -0.22 -7.01
CA LEU A 37 -2.97 -0.07 -5.79
C LEU A 37 -4.45 0.06 -6.13
N VAL A 38 -5.28 -0.82 -5.59
CA VAL A 38 -6.73 -0.81 -5.88
C VAL A 38 -7.59 -0.45 -4.67
N SER A 39 -7.08 -0.61 -3.46
CA SER A 39 -7.80 -0.25 -2.23
C SER A 39 -6.85 0.05 -1.08
N SER A 40 -7.27 0.95 -0.19
CA SER A 40 -6.58 1.27 1.05
C SER A 40 -7.61 1.38 2.18
N VAL A 41 -7.40 0.63 3.25
CA VAL A 41 -8.27 0.62 4.43
C VAL A 41 -7.53 1.31 5.58
N PRO A 42 -7.95 2.51 6.01
CA PRO A 42 -7.35 3.16 7.16
C PRO A 42 -7.75 2.43 8.45
N LEU A 43 -6.77 2.19 9.31
CA LEU A 43 -7.00 1.78 10.69
C LEU A 43 -6.82 3.01 11.58
N ILE A 44 -7.94 3.49 12.11
CA ILE A 44 -7.96 4.63 13.02
C ILE A 44 -8.07 4.08 14.44
N ALA A 45 -6.96 4.06 15.17
CA ALA A 45 -6.94 3.75 16.59
C ALA A 45 -6.82 5.06 17.39
N PRO A 46 -7.80 5.40 18.25
CA PRO A 46 -7.66 6.54 19.15
C PRO A 46 -6.58 6.22 20.20
N ASN A 47 -5.67 7.18 20.44
CA ASN A 47 -4.78 7.08 21.58
C ASN A 47 -5.50 7.48 22.89
N LYS A 48 -4.83 7.32 24.04
CA LYS A 48 -5.36 7.69 25.37
C LYS A 48 -5.83 9.14 25.50
N ASP A 49 -5.36 10.02 24.61
CA ASP A 49 -5.67 11.45 24.60
C ASP A 49 -6.80 11.77 23.59
N GLY A 50 -7.43 10.76 22.99
CA GLY A 50 -8.53 10.91 22.02
C GLY A 50 -8.07 11.36 20.62
N VAL A 51 -6.77 11.44 20.38
CA VAL A 51 -6.20 11.83 19.09
C VAL A 51 -6.04 10.57 18.21
N ALA A 52 -6.71 10.60 17.07
CA ALA A 52 -6.62 9.58 16.03
C ALA A 52 -5.41 9.87 15.12
N TYR A 53 -4.32 9.12 15.31
CA TYR A 53 -3.30 9.01 14.27
C TYR A 53 -3.78 7.94 13.30
N GLY A 54 -4.27 8.36 12.13
CA GLY A 54 -4.68 7.42 11.09
C GLY A 54 -3.48 6.61 10.63
N THR A 55 -3.40 5.34 11.04
CA THR A 55 -2.51 4.37 10.41
C THR A 55 -3.22 3.79 9.19
N ILE A 56 -2.49 3.38 8.16
CA ILE A 56 -3.10 2.61 7.08
C ILE A 56 -3.08 1.15 7.50
N GLY A 57 -4.27 0.56 7.70
CA GLY A 57 -4.40 -0.82 8.13
C GLY A 57 -3.95 -1.79 7.06
N ILE A 58 -4.43 -1.64 5.82
CA ILE A 58 -4.16 -2.57 4.72
C ILE A 58 -4.14 -1.81 3.38
N HIS A 59 -3.15 -2.08 2.54
CA HIS A 59 -3.21 -1.80 1.10
C HIS A 59 -3.49 -3.10 0.33
N MET A 60 -4.40 -3.05 -0.63
CA MET A 60 -4.67 -4.15 -1.56
C MET A 60 -4.10 -3.79 -2.93
N VAL A 61 -3.24 -4.66 -3.47
CA VAL A 61 -2.49 -4.40 -4.69
C VAL A 61 -2.71 -5.55 -5.68
N PHE A 62 -2.95 -5.21 -6.95
CA PHE A 62 -3.30 -6.15 -8.01
C PHE A 62 -2.37 -5.97 -9.20
N LYS A 63 -2.02 -7.06 -9.88
CA LYS A 63 -1.36 -7.01 -11.18
C LYS A 63 -2.37 -7.39 -12.25
N ARG A 64 -2.63 -6.46 -13.17
CA ARG A 64 -3.46 -6.76 -14.35
C ARG A 64 -2.67 -7.65 -15.31
N PRO A 65 -3.32 -8.65 -15.94
CA PRO A 65 -2.72 -9.32 -17.08
C PRO A 65 -2.48 -8.29 -18.19
N HIS A 66 -1.23 -8.12 -18.63
CA HIS A 66 -0.95 -7.37 -19.85
C HIS A 66 -1.36 -8.25 -21.03
N GLU A 67 -2.37 -7.84 -21.78
CA GLU A 67 -2.58 -8.39 -23.12
C GLU A 67 -1.38 -8.01 -23.97
N THR A 68 -0.72 -9.02 -24.56
CA THR A 68 0.29 -8.77 -25.59
C THR A 68 -0.42 -8.00 -26.71
N PRO A 69 0.06 -6.80 -27.09
CA PRO A 69 -0.52 -6.10 -28.23
C PRO A 69 -0.49 -7.03 -29.44
N ALA A 70 -1.62 -7.15 -30.15
CA ALA A 70 -1.64 -7.91 -31.40
C ALA A 70 -0.58 -7.30 -32.34
N GLU A 71 0.37 -8.12 -32.78
CA GLU A 71 1.33 -7.72 -33.81
C GLU A 71 0.54 -7.28 -35.05
N VAL A 72 0.76 -6.02 -35.47
CA VAL A 72 0.12 -5.40 -36.64
C VAL A 72 0.92 -5.68 -37.90
#